data_AF-A0A916F5P1-F1
#
_entry.id   AF-A0A916F5P1-F1
#
_cell.length_a   1.000
_cell.length_b   1.000
_cell.length_c   1.000
_cell.angle_alpha   90.00
_cell.angle_beta   90.00
_cell.angle_gamma   90.00
#
_symmetry.space_group_name_H-M   'P 1'
#
loop_
_entity.id
_entity.type
_entity.pdbx_description
1 polymer ?
#
loop_
_entity_poly.entity_id
_entity_poly.type
_entity_poly.pdbx_seq_one_letter_code
_entity_poly.pdbx_strand_id
1 'polypeptide(L)'
;MDSGLEIPQGTRPICRLIINPPLINRGSMIMEAEMTPLESGARFCFRCSPGVSCFNECCRDLSQYLTPYDILRLKNGLGLTSGEFLEQYTVRYVGPETGLPVIALKPNSSRELECPFVRPEGCTVYADRPSSCRMYPLARAVSRSRETGVLTEHFALLKEPHCQGFNEDAAISIDAWIDQQGLAEYNAMNDRLMTLISLKNRLLPGPLEPHQADMWYLALYDLDSFRQAPLEQDLLQGISVKAETLEKAKTDEVELLKLGLEWVRFKLFGQAA
;
A
#
# COMPACT_ATOMS: atom_id res chain seq x y z
N MET A 1 8.60 -17.61 48.51
CA MET A 1 7.98 -16.28 48.36
C MET A 1 8.82 -15.56 47.32
N ASP A 2 8.67 -16.00 46.08
CA ASP A 2 7.66 -15.51 45.12
C ASP A 2 8.08 -14.14 44.58
N SER A 3 8.15 -13.91 43.28
CA SER A 3 7.74 -14.70 42.13
C SER A 3 8.38 -14.04 40.92
N GLY A 4 9.26 -14.75 40.23
CA GLY A 4 9.75 -14.32 38.92
C GLY A 4 8.59 -14.35 37.93
N LEU A 5 8.29 -13.20 37.34
CA LEU A 5 7.40 -13.15 36.18
C LEU A 5 8.22 -13.54 34.95
N GLU A 6 8.25 -14.84 34.67
CA GLU A 6 8.70 -15.36 33.39
C GLU A 6 7.72 -14.90 32.31
N ILE A 7 8.21 -14.06 31.39
CA ILE A 7 7.47 -13.70 30.18
C ILE A 7 7.53 -14.92 29.25
N PRO A 8 6.38 -15.49 28.83
CA PRO A 8 6.39 -16.66 27.97
C PRO A 8 7.05 -16.33 26.63
N GLN A 9 8.06 -17.11 26.27
CA GLN A 9 8.59 -17.21 24.90
C GLN A 9 7.50 -17.84 24.00
N GLY A 10 6.48 -17.05 23.66
CA GLY A 10 5.34 -17.45 22.85
C GLY A 10 5.34 -16.77 21.48
N THR A 11 5.56 -17.56 20.44
CA THR A 11 5.19 -17.31 19.03
C THR A 11 5.58 -15.96 18.43
N ARG A 12 6.73 -15.94 17.73
CA ARG A 12 7.05 -14.87 16.77
C ARG A 12 5.93 -14.78 15.70
N PRO A 13 5.25 -13.64 15.52
CA PRO A 13 4.29 -13.47 14.44
C PRO A 13 5.01 -13.62 13.09
N ILE A 14 4.41 -14.39 12.17
CA ILE A 14 4.89 -14.50 10.79
C ILE A 14 4.50 -13.21 10.08
N CYS A 15 5.49 -12.49 9.53
CA CYS A 15 5.33 -11.29 8.71
C CYS A 15 4.53 -10.16 9.37
N ARG A 16 5.25 -9.27 10.07
CA ARG A 16 4.77 -7.91 10.33
C ARG A 16 5.12 -7.06 9.10
N LEU A 17 4.33 -7.16 8.03
CA LEU A 17 4.48 -6.20 6.93
C LEU A 17 3.75 -4.93 7.34
N ILE A 18 4.53 -3.90 7.64
CA ILE A 18 4.00 -2.56 7.80
C ILE A 18 3.63 -2.10 6.39
N ILE A 19 2.34 -1.80 6.15
CA ILE A 19 1.84 -1.39 4.83
C ILE A 19 2.44 -0.03 4.41
N ASN A 20 3.04 0.69 5.36
CA ASN A 20 3.88 1.86 5.16
C ASN A 20 5.16 1.70 6.00
N PRO A 21 6.26 1.11 5.49
CA PRO A 21 7.51 1.10 6.26
C PRO A 21 7.84 2.55 6.64
N PRO A 22 8.35 2.81 7.86
CA PRO A 22 8.77 4.14 8.24
C PRO A 22 9.74 4.67 7.20
N LEU A 23 9.51 5.92 6.78
CA LEU A 23 10.34 6.63 5.81
C LEU A 23 11.80 6.53 6.26
N ILE A 24 12.63 5.80 5.50
CA ILE A 24 14.06 5.67 5.80
C ILE A 24 14.70 6.99 5.42
N ASN A 25 14.78 7.92 6.38
CA ASN A 25 15.41 9.21 6.18
C ASN A 25 16.94 9.06 6.30
N ARG A 26 17.68 9.39 5.23
CA ARG A 26 19.15 9.42 5.26
C ARG A 26 19.62 10.86 5.46
N GLY A 27 19.89 11.20 6.72
CA GLY A 27 20.89 12.22 7.07
C GLY A 27 20.36 13.62 7.36
N SER A 28 19.86 13.83 8.58
CA SER A 28 19.93 15.07 9.36
C SER A 28 19.51 14.76 10.80
N MET A 29 19.88 15.59 11.78
CA MET A 29 19.67 15.34 13.22
C MET A 29 18.26 14.81 13.53
N ILE A 30 18.21 13.65 14.18
CA ILE A 30 17.05 12.78 14.26
C ILE A 30 16.04 13.34 15.26
N MET A 31 14.93 13.89 14.77
CA MET A 31 13.67 13.85 15.49
C MET A 31 12.85 12.73 14.87
N GLU A 32 12.93 11.54 15.46
CA GLU A 32 12.20 10.35 15.02
C GLU A 32 10.69 10.55 15.15
N ALA A 33 9.93 10.07 14.18
CA ALA A 33 8.48 10.06 14.25
C ALA A 33 8.02 9.17 15.42
N GLU A 34 7.16 9.69 16.28
CA GLU A 34 6.60 8.95 17.39
C GLU A 34 5.49 8.03 16.88
N MET A 35 5.58 6.73 17.15
CA MET A 35 4.56 5.75 16.80
C MET A 35 3.87 5.22 18.06
N THR A 36 2.61 5.61 18.25
CA THR A 36 1.80 5.21 19.41
C THR A 36 0.72 4.21 19.00
N PRO A 37 0.76 2.95 19.44
CA PRO A 37 -0.30 1.97 19.18
C PRO A 37 -1.66 2.47 19.69
N LEU A 38 -2.71 2.19 18.93
CA LEU A 38 -4.09 2.48 19.31
C LEU A 38 -4.83 1.19 19.63
N GLU A 39 -5.58 1.21 20.73
CA GLU A 39 -6.51 0.15 21.08
C GLU A 39 -7.75 0.17 20.17
N SER A 40 -8.45 -0.97 20.09
CA SER A 40 -9.73 -1.04 19.37
C SER A 40 -10.73 -0.05 19.97
N GLY A 41 -11.42 0.72 19.12
CA GLY A 41 -12.36 1.75 19.54
C GLY A 41 -11.72 3.05 20.07
N ALA A 42 -10.39 3.16 20.08
CA ALA A 42 -9.70 4.38 20.45
C ALA A 42 -10.09 5.56 19.55
N ARG A 43 -10.01 6.77 20.11
CA ARG A 43 -10.22 8.03 19.41
C ARG A 43 -8.93 8.83 19.43
N PHE A 44 -8.73 9.66 18.41
CA PHE A 44 -7.57 10.54 18.29
C PHE A 44 -7.98 11.89 17.72
N CYS A 45 -7.20 12.93 17.99
CA CYS A 45 -7.43 14.26 17.46
C CYS A 45 -6.52 14.50 16.26
N PHE A 46 -7.11 14.78 15.10
CA PHE A 46 -6.34 15.18 13.93
C PHE A 46 -7.20 15.93 12.91
N ARG A 47 -6.65 17.02 12.37
CA ARG A 47 -7.22 17.71 11.24
C ARG A 47 -6.11 18.31 10.38
N CYS A 48 -6.12 18.00 9.08
CA CYS A 48 -5.24 18.64 8.10
C CYS A 48 -6.09 19.41 7.10
N SER A 49 -5.74 20.68 6.86
CA SER A 49 -6.42 21.56 5.91
C SER A 49 -5.47 22.67 5.45
N PRO A 50 -5.79 23.44 4.40
CA PRO A 50 -4.98 24.59 4.00
C PRO A 50 -4.75 25.63 5.11
N GLY A 51 -5.53 25.60 6.19
CA GLY A 51 -5.38 26.50 7.32
C GLY A 51 -4.33 26.10 8.36
N VAL A 52 -3.76 24.88 8.30
CA VAL A 52 -2.68 24.49 9.22
C VAL A 52 -1.34 25.00 8.70
N SER A 53 -0.47 25.46 9.60
CA SER A 53 0.81 26.09 9.21
C SER A 53 1.79 25.14 8.49
N CYS A 54 1.65 23.82 8.70
CA CYS A 54 2.45 22.81 8.03
C CYS A 54 1.81 22.27 6.74
N PHE A 55 0.83 22.97 6.16
CA PHE A 55 0.15 22.49 4.94
C PHE A 55 1.16 22.23 3.82
N ASN A 56 1.04 21.07 3.15
CA ASN A 56 1.97 20.54 2.14
C ASN A 56 3.35 20.08 2.61
N GLU A 57 3.76 20.31 3.86
CA GLU A 57 5.10 19.90 4.33
C GLU A 57 5.30 18.37 4.28
N CYS A 58 4.24 17.58 4.50
CA CYS A 58 4.29 16.11 4.40
C CYS A 58 4.49 15.59 2.96
N CYS A 59 4.41 16.46 1.94
CA CYS A 59 4.64 16.12 0.54
C CYS A 59 6.09 16.39 0.09
N ARG A 60 7.00 16.68 1.02
CA ARG A 60 8.44 16.90 0.80
C ARG A 60 9.25 15.85 1.56
N ASP A 61 10.52 15.67 1.18
CA ASP A 61 11.42 14.68 1.80
C ASP A 61 10.80 13.27 1.91
N LEU A 62 9.94 12.92 0.93
CA LEU A 62 9.09 11.74 0.98
C LEU A 62 9.48 10.73 -0.11
N SER A 63 9.68 9.46 0.29
CA SER A 63 9.76 8.33 -0.64
C SER A 63 8.40 7.63 -0.71
N GLN A 64 7.55 8.07 -1.64
CA GLN A 64 6.18 7.57 -1.75
C GLN A 64 6.11 6.30 -2.61
N TYR A 65 6.03 5.14 -1.97
CA TYR A 65 5.79 3.86 -2.63
C TYR A 65 4.31 3.66 -2.95
N LEU A 66 4.01 3.07 -4.10
CA LEU A 66 2.64 2.89 -4.57
C LEU A 66 2.26 1.41 -4.57
N THR A 67 1.06 1.12 -4.07
CA THR A 67 0.42 -0.17 -4.28
C THR A 67 -0.17 -0.24 -5.70
N PRO A 68 -0.45 -1.45 -6.22
CA PRO A 68 -1.23 -1.63 -7.45
C PRO A 68 -2.51 -0.80 -7.52
N TYR A 69 -3.26 -0.76 -6.41
CA TYR A 69 -4.51 -0.02 -6.37
C TYR A 69 -4.27 1.50 -6.35
N ASP A 70 -3.21 1.99 -5.72
CA ASP A 70 -2.83 3.40 -5.81
C ASP A 70 -2.53 3.82 -7.26
N ILE A 71 -1.80 2.98 -8.00
CA ILE A 71 -1.48 3.22 -9.42
C ILE A 71 -2.76 3.27 -10.26
N LEU A 72 -3.67 2.31 -10.06
CA LEU A 72 -4.98 2.28 -10.73
C LEU A 72 -5.74 3.59 -10.49
N ARG A 73 -5.84 4.02 -9.23
CA ARG A 73 -6.56 5.25 -8.86
C ARG A 73 -5.90 6.49 -9.47
N LEU A 74 -4.58 6.61 -9.36
CA LEU A 74 -3.83 7.77 -9.85
C LEU A 74 -3.89 7.88 -11.38
N LYS A 75 -3.66 6.79 -12.12
CA LYS A 75 -3.71 6.83 -13.59
C LYS A 75 -5.09 7.26 -14.07
N ASN A 76 -6.16 6.75 -13.45
CA ASN A 76 -7.54 7.05 -13.85
C ASN A 76 -7.93 8.48 -13.49
N GLY A 77 -7.55 8.97 -12.30
CA GLY A 77 -7.75 10.37 -11.92
C GLY A 77 -7.02 11.37 -12.82
N LEU A 78 -5.91 10.94 -13.43
CA LEU A 78 -5.13 11.74 -14.39
C LEU A 78 -5.55 11.54 -15.85
N GLY A 79 -6.42 10.56 -16.14
CA GLY A 79 -6.81 10.20 -17.51
C GLY A 79 -5.66 9.61 -18.34
N LEU A 80 -4.74 8.90 -17.71
CA LEU A 80 -3.58 8.26 -18.34
C LEU A 80 -3.73 6.74 -18.40
N THR A 81 -3.10 6.13 -19.39
CA THR A 81 -2.86 4.67 -19.37
C THR A 81 -1.85 4.29 -18.29
N SER A 82 -1.84 3.02 -17.88
CA SER A 82 -0.85 2.47 -16.94
C SER A 82 0.58 2.76 -17.43
N GLY A 83 0.87 2.49 -18.70
CA GLY A 83 2.18 2.72 -19.29
C GLY A 83 2.62 4.18 -19.20
N GLU A 84 1.76 5.13 -19.61
CA GLU A 84 2.05 6.57 -19.52
C GLU A 84 2.29 7.01 -18.08
N PHE A 85 1.44 6.59 -17.15
CA PHE A 85 1.60 6.93 -15.73
C PHE A 85 2.91 6.39 -15.16
N LEU A 86 3.21 5.11 -15.41
CA LEU A 86 4.41 4.45 -14.89
C LEU A 86 5.68 5.10 -15.46
N GLU A 87 5.69 5.41 -16.75
CA GLU A 87 6.81 6.08 -17.41
C GLU A 87 7.03 7.50 -16.89
N GLN A 88 5.97 8.31 -16.81
CA GLN A 88 6.09 9.72 -16.45
C GLN A 88 6.35 9.93 -14.97
N TYR A 89 5.60 9.26 -14.10
CA TYR A 89 5.53 9.59 -12.68
C TYR A 89 6.23 8.61 -11.76
N THR A 90 6.71 7.48 -12.25
CA THR A 90 7.22 6.43 -11.35
C THR A 90 8.61 5.91 -11.69
N VAL A 91 9.23 5.31 -10.69
CA VAL A 91 10.49 4.57 -10.80
C VAL A 91 10.32 3.20 -10.15
N ARG A 92 10.87 2.17 -10.82
CA ARG A 92 10.84 0.78 -10.37
C ARG A 92 12.13 0.45 -9.62
N TYR A 93 11.98 -0.17 -8.45
CA TYR A 93 13.06 -0.74 -7.65
C TYR A 93 12.81 -2.22 -7.38
N VAL A 94 13.83 -2.91 -6.89
CA VAL A 94 13.67 -4.22 -6.24
C VAL A 94 13.59 -3.99 -4.74
N GLY A 95 12.50 -4.42 -4.13
CA GLY A 95 12.28 -4.31 -2.70
C GLY A 95 13.39 -5.04 -1.94
N PRO A 96 14.14 -4.38 -1.04
CA PRO A 96 15.33 -4.97 -0.43
C PRO A 96 15.01 -6.19 0.45
N GLU A 97 13.85 -6.18 1.10
CA GLU A 97 13.41 -7.27 1.98
C GLU A 97 12.59 -8.33 1.24
N THR A 98 11.71 -7.91 0.35
CA THR A 98 10.76 -8.81 -0.33
C THR A 98 11.31 -9.37 -1.63
N GLY A 99 12.29 -8.72 -2.26
CA GLY A 99 12.76 -9.09 -3.59
C GLY A 99 11.74 -8.87 -4.71
N LEU A 100 10.66 -8.14 -4.43
CA LEU A 100 9.57 -7.85 -5.36
C LEU A 100 9.82 -6.55 -6.12
N PRO A 101 9.25 -6.37 -7.34
CA PRO A 101 9.19 -5.07 -7.97
C PRO A 101 8.36 -4.10 -7.10
N VAL A 102 8.97 -2.98 -6.72
CA VAL A 102 8.33 -1.90 -5.96
C VAL A 102 8.33 -0.63 -6.81
N ILE A 103 7.20 0.05 -6.85
CA ILE A 103 7.02 1.29 -7.60
C ILE A 103 6.99 2.46 -6.63
N ALA A 104 7.76 3.51 -6.91
CA ALA A 104 7.71 4.76 -6.16
C ALA A 104 7.46 5.95 -7.08
N LEU A 105 6.89 7.03 -6.54
CA LEU A 105 6.78 8.29 -7.26
C LEU A 105 8.16 8.91 -7.51
N LYS A 106 8.36 9.43 -8.72
CA LYS A 106 9.47 10.32 -9.07
C LYS A 106 9.18 11.69 -8.45
N PRO A 107 10.10 12.26 -7.66
CA PRO A 107 9.92 13.61 -7.15
C PRO A 107 10.13 14.66 -8.25
N ASN A 108 9.48 15.83 -8.13
CA ASN A 108 9.69 16.97 -9.04
C ASN A 108 11.13 17.53 -8.96
N SER A 109 11.73 17.44 -7.77
CA SER A 109 13.08 17.91 -7.49
C SER A 109 13.84 16.81 -6.76
N SER A 110 15.02 16.44 -7.28
CA SER A 110 15.90 15.47 -6.62
C SER A 110 16.49 15.97 -5.31
N ARG A 111 16.45 17.29 -5.06
CA ARG A 111 16.98 17.92 -3.85
C ARG A 111 15.96 18.00 -2.73
N GLU A 112 14.73 18.38 -3.05
CA GLU A 112 13.66 18.58 -2.06
C GLU A 112 12.75 17.36 -1.92
N LEU A 113 12.89 16.39 -2.84
CA LEU A 113 12.08 15.19 -2.92
C LEU A 113 10.56 15.50 -2.85
N GLU A 114 10.17 16.58 -3.51
CA GLU A 114 8.79 17.06 -3.54
C GLU A 114 7.92 16.14 -4.40
N CYS A 115 6.76 15.74 -3.86
CA CYS A 115 5.76 14.94 -4.56
C CYS A 115 5.37 15.58 -5.91
N PRO A 116 5.26 14.81 -7.00
CA PRO A 116 4.98 15.39 -8.33
C PRO A 116 3.64 16.14 -8.41
N PHE A 117 2.70 15.77 -7.53
CA PHE A 117 1.33 16.27 -7.51
C PHE A 117 1.08 17.38 -6.49
N VAL A 118 2.07 17.79 -5.69
CA VAL A 118 1.84 18.90 -4.75
C VAL A 118 2.02 20.25 -5.44
N ARG A 119 1.18 21.21 -5.09
CA ARG A 119 1.22 22.62 -5.49
C ARG A 119 0.97 23.49 -4.25
N PRO A 120 1.25 24.81 -4.29
CA PRO A 120 0.93 25.70 -3.16
C PRO A 120 -0.53 25.59 -2.70
N GLU A 121 -1.46 25.35 -3.62
CA GLU A 121 -2.89 25.20 -3.34
C GLU A 121 -3.27 23.84 -2.74
N GLY A 122 -2.37 22.85 -2.80
CA GLY A 122 -2.58 21.49 -2.30
C GLY A 122 -2.22 20.39 -3.30
N CYS A 123 -2.62 19.17 -2.99
CA CYS A 123 -2.41 18.01 -3.85
C CYS A 123 -3.39 18.03 -5.04
N THR A 124 -2.88 18.01 -6.27
CA THR A 124 -3.70 18.05 -7.49
C THR A 124 -4.47 16.75 -7.73
N VAL A 125 -4.05 15.65 -7.11
CA VAL A 125 -4.72 14.35 -7.15
C VAL A 125 -5.38 13.98 -5.82
N TYR A 126 -5.78 14.98 -5.01
CA TYR A 126 -6.27 14.75 -3.65
C TYR A 126 -7.37 13.67 -3.58
N ALA A 127 -8.31 13.67 -4.52
CA ALA A 127 -9.41 12.70 -4.59
C ALA A 127 -8.97 11.27 -4.92
N ASP A 128 -7.77 11.07 -5.46
CA ASP A 128 -7.19 9.78 -5.88
C ASP A 128 -5.84 9.48 -5.22
N ARG A 129 -5.45 10.28 -4.23
CA ARG A 129 -4.15 10.18 -3.55
C ARG A 129 -3.91 8.78 -2.98
N PRO A 130 -2.64 8.35 -2.84
CA PRO A 130 -2.29 7.02 -2.35
C PRO A 130 -2.87 6.69 -0.97
N SER A 131 -3.07 5.39 -0.73
CA SER A 131 -3.51 4.83 0.55
C SER A 131 -2.67 5.29 1.74
N SER A 132 -1.34 5.42 1.58
CA SER A 132 -0.46 5.96 2.63
C SER A 132 -0.81 7.41 3.01
N CYS A 133 -1.03 8.28 2.01
CA CYS A 133 -1.40 9.68 2.21
C CYS A 133 -2.80 9.83 2.81
N ARG A 134 -3.71 8.90 2.52
CA ARG A 134 -5.05 8.85 3.13
C ARG A 134 -5.03 8.33 4.56
N MET A 135 -4.20 7.33 4.82
CA MET A 135 -4.12 6.68 6.12
C MET A 135 -3.55 7.63 7.16
N TYR A 136 -2.56 8.45 6.80
CA TYR A 136 -1.95 9.44 7.70
C TYR A 136 -3.01 10.28 8.44
N PRO A 137 -2.93 10.41 9.79
CA PRO A 137 -1.79 10.07 10.65
C PRO A 137 -1.79 8.63 11.16
N LEU A 138 -2.74 7.80 10.74
CA LEU A 138 -2.74 6.40 11.12
C LEU A 138 -1.67 5.63 10.33
N ALA A 139 -1.13 4.60 10.98
CA ALA A 139 -0.41 3.51 10.38
C ALA A 139 -1.23 2.23 10.60
N ARG A 140 -1.45 1.46 9.53
CA ARG A 140 -2.19 0.20 9.56
C ARG A 140 -1.24 -0.98 9.37
N ALA A 141 -1.37 -1.99 10.22
CA ALA A 141 -0.73 -3.28 10.06
C ALA A 141 -1.77 -4.39 10.12
N VAL A 142 -1.58 -5.43 9.32
CA VAL A 142 -2.46 -6.61 9.32
C VAL A 142 -1.66 -7.82 9.74
N SER A 143 -2.21 -8.58 10.68
CA SER A 143 -1.65 -9.84 11.14
C SER A 143 -2.65 -10.97 10.85
N ARG A 144 -2.13 -12.18 10.66
CA ARG A 144 -2.97 -13.37 10.48
C ARG A 144 -2.68 -14.38 11.58
N SER A 145 -3.73 -14.81 12.28
CA SER A 145 -3.63 -15.90 13.24
C SER A 145 -3.22 -17.19 12.54
N ARG A 146 -2.22 -17.88 13.09
CA ARG A 146 -1.77 -19.18 12.55
C ARG A 146 -2.79 -20.29 12.79
N GLU A 147 -3.53 -20.22 13.90
CA GLU A 147 -4.45 -21.27 14.34
C GLU A 147 -5.82 -21.13 13.68
N THR A 148 -6.38 -19.91 13.70
CA THR A 148 -7.74 -19.66 13.21
C THR A 148 -7.76 -19.11 11.79
N GLY A 149 -6.60 -18.66 11.27
CA GLY A 149 -6.52 -18.00 9.96
C GLY A 149 -7.13 -16.60 9.91
N VAL A 150 -7.71 -16.11 11.02
CA VAL A 150 -8.38 -14.81 11.14
C VAL A 150 -7.38 -13.68 10.94
N LEU A 151 -7.77 -12.67 10.15
CA LEU A 151 -7.03 -11.42 10.00
C LEU A 151 -7.38 -10.46 11.14
N THR A 152 -6.37 -9.79 11.68
CA THR A 152 -6.53 -8.77 12.71
C THR A 152 -5.77 -7.53 12.30
N GLU A 153 -6.47 -6.41 12.29
CA GLU A 153 -5.92 -5.09 12.01
C GLU A 153 -5.39 -4.45 13.29
N HIS A 154 -4.26 -3.77 13.16
CA HIS A 154 -3.61 -3.01 14.22
C HIS A 154 -3.37 -1.61 13.70
N PHE A 155 -3.68 -0.62 14.54
CA PHE A 155 -3.49 0.78 14.20
C PHE A 155 -2.49 1.42 15.16
N ALA A 156 -1.75 2.40 14.66
CA ALA A 156 -0.92 3.28 15.46
C ALA A 156 -1.03 4.71 14.93
N LEU A 157 -0.88 5.71 15.81
CA LEU A 157 -0.68 7.09 15.40
C LEU A 157 0.79 7.31 15.09
N LEU A 158 1.05 7.89 13.92
CA LEU A 158 2.34 8.40 13.50
C LEU A 158 2.34 9.91 13.70
N LYS A 159 3.12 10.41 14.66
CA LYS A 159 3.26 11.83 14.93
C LYS A 159 4.64 12.31 14.49
N GLU A 160 4.66 13.05 13.40
CA GLU A 160 5.89 13.67 12.90
C GLU A 160 6.06 15.08 13.47
N PRO A 161 7.30 15.49 13.80
CA PRO A 161 7.56 16.79 14.43
C PRO A 161 7.02 18.00 13.65
N HIS A 162 7.06 17.93 12.31
CA HIS A 162 6.58 19.01 11.45
C HIS A 162 5.06 19.14 11.46
N CYS A 163 4.33 18.07 11.81
CA CYS A 163 2.89 18.01 11.65
C CYS A 163 2.13 18.74 12.78
N GLN A 164 1.47 19.82 12.41
CA GLN A 164 0.64 20.63 13.32
C GLN A 164 -0.84 20.22 13.33
N GLY A 165 -1.20 19.15 12.60
CA GLY A 165 -2.59 18.66 12.52
C GLY A 165 -3.14 18.05 13.81
N PHE A 166 -2.29 17.77 14.80
CA PHE A 166 -2.66 17.19 16.10
C PHE A 166 -3.11 18.23 17.14
N ASN A 167 -2.97 19.53 16.85
CA ASN A 167 -3.23 20.61 17.82
C ASN A 167 -4.72 20.99 17.92
N GLU A 168 -5.61 20.09 17.52
CA GLU A 168 -7.06 20.34 17.41
C GLU A 168 -7.82 19.55 18.50
N ASP A 169 -8.96 20.07 18.94
CA ASP A 169 -9.75 19.48 20.04
C ASP A 169 -10.76 18.41 19.57
N ALA A 170 -10.92 18.25 18.26
CA ALA A 170 -11.91 17.34 17.68
C ALA A 170 -11.39 15.90 17.59
N ALA A 171 -11.86 15.04 18.50
CA ALA A 171 -11.55 13.62 18.47
C ALA A 171 -12.40 12.87 17.42
N ILE A 172 -11.78 11.98 16.63
CA ILE A 172 -12.40 11.07 15.67
C ILE A 172 -12.05 9.61 16.00
N SER A 173 -12.92 8.66 15.68
CA SER A 173 -12.61 7.22 15.78
C SER A 173 -11.86 6.73 14.55
N ILE A 174 -11.18 5.58 14.68
CA ILE A 174 -10.49 4.91 13.56
C ILE A 174 -11.46 4.64 12.40
N ASP A 175 -12.62 4.04 12.68
CA ASP A 175 -13.61 3.70 11.65
C ASP A 175 -14.13 4.95 10.91
N ALA A 176 -14.45 6.01 11.64
CA ALA A 176 -14.90 7.26 11.04
C ALA A 176 -13.80 7.91 10.19
N TRP A 177 -12.52 7.77 10.58
CA TRP A 177 -11.40 8.22 9.76
C TRP A 177 -11.27 7.39 8.47
N ILE A 178 -11.35 6.06 8.57
CA ILE A 178 -11.31 5.16 7.40
C ILE A 178 -12.42 5.51 6.41
N ASP A 179 -13.63 5.73 6.90
CA ASP A 179 -14.78 6.11 6.09
C ASP A 179 -14.59 7.49 5.46
N GLN A 180 -14.22 8.50 6.26
CA GLN A 180 -14.00 9.87 5.78
C GLN A 180 -12.89 9.95 4.72
N GLN A 181 -11.84 9.15 4.86
CA GLN A 181 -10.71 9.12 3.93
C GLN A 181 -10.94 8.20 2.72
N GLY A 182 -12.06 7.48 2.67
CA GLY A 182 -12.40 6.55 1.60
C GLY A 182 -11.45 5.35 1.52
N LEU A 183 -10.99 4.84 2.66
CA LEU A 183 -9.92 3.83 2.74
C LEU A 183 -10.43 2.38 2.63
N ALA A 184 -11.74 2.14 2.71
CA ALA A 184 -12.30 0.79 2.73
C ALA A 184 -11.84 -0.07 1.52
N GLU A 185 -11.96 0.47 0.31
CA GLU A 185 -11.58 -0.26 -0.90
C GLU A 185 -10.05 -0.39 -1.05
N TYR A 186 -9.30 0.67 -0.70
CA TYR A 186 -7.84 0.63 -0.65
C TYR A 186 -7.34 -0.47 0.30
N ASN A 187 -7.89 -0.55 1.51
CA ASN A 187 -7.55 -1.58 2.49
C ASN A 187 -7.89 -2.97 1.97
N ALA A 188 -9.08 -3.16 1.39
CA ALA A 188 -9.48 -4.45 0.83
C ALA A 188 -8.54 -4.94 -0.29
N MET A 189 -8.10 -4.03 -1.17
CA MET A 189 -7.15 -4.37 -2.24
C MET A 189 -5.73 -4.60 -1.72
N ASN A 190 -5.30 -3.79 -0.75
CA ASN A 190 -4.01 -3.96 -0.08
C ASN A 190 -3.94 -5.29 0.68
N ASP A 191 -5.02 -5.74 1.29
CA ASP A 191 -5.07 -7.03 2.00
C ASP A 191 -4.93 -8.23 1.06
N ARG A 192 -5.47 -8.13 -0.16
CA ARG A 192 -5.26 -9.14 -1.21
C ARG A 192 -3.81 -9.19 -1.65
N LEU A 193 -3.20 -8.02 -1.91
CA LEU A 193 -1.77 -7.92 -2.22
C LEU A 193 -0.92 -8.49 -1.08
N MET A 194 -1.25 -8.16 0.16
CA MET A 194 -0.55 -8.63 1.35
C MET A 194 -0.60 -10.14 1.50
N THR A 195 -1.74 -10.76 1.18
CA THR A 195 -1.87 -12.22 1.14
C THR A 195 -0.93 -12.82 0.09
N LEU A 196 -0.82 -12.20 -1.08
CA LEU A 196 0.06 -12.64 -2.15
C LEU A 196 1.55 -12.47 -1.79
N ILE A 197 1.94 -11.34 -1.21
CA ILE A 197 3.31 -11.08 -0.73
C ILE A 197 3.68 -12.08 0.39
N SER A 198 2.77 -12.36 1.31
CA SER A 198 2.99 -13.36 2.37
C SER A 198 3.24 -14.76 1.79
N LEU A 199 2.44 -15.17 0.79
CA LEU A 199 2.62 -16.43 0.09
C LEU A 199 3.97 -16.48 -0.63
N LYS A 200 4.34 -15.40 -1.33
CA LYS A 200 5.63 -15.24 -1.99
C LYS A 200 6.79 -15.39 -1.02
N ASN A 201 6.76 -14.70 0.11
CA ASN A 201 7.84 -14.76 1.10
C ASN A 201 7.98 -16.15 1.73
N ARG A 202 6.89 -16.91 1.81
CA ARG A 202 6.89 -18.29 2.32
C ARG A 202 7.41 -19.31 1.29
N LEU A 203 7.00 -19.19 0.03
CA LEU A 203 7.25 -20.21 -0.99
C LEU A 203 8.45 -19.90 -1.91
N LEU A 204 8.71 -18.62 -2.15
CA LEU A 204 9.82 -18.12 -2.98
C LEU A 204 10.58 -17.02 -2.21
N PRO A 205 11.35 -17.38 -1.16
CA PRO A 205 12.17 -16.41 -0.43
C PRO A 205 13.28 -15.83 -1.32
N GLY A 206 13.61 -14.55 -1.13
CA GLY A 206 14.62 -13.84 -1.94
C GLY A 206 14.06 -13.18 -3.21
N PRO A 207 14.89 -12.56 -4.06
CA PRO A 207 14.44 -11.91 -5.29
C PRO A 207 13.68 -12.85 -6.24
N LEU A 208 12.66 -12.33 -6.91
CA LEU A 208 12.05 -13.02 -8.04
C LEU A 208 13.04 -13.09 -9.22
N GLU A 209 13.02 -14.18 -9.97
CA GLU A 209 13.73 -14.26 -11.25
C GLU A 209 13.21 -13.17 -12.22
N PRO A 210 14.02 -12.68 -13.18
CA PRO A 210 13.62 -11.57 -14.06
C PRO A 210 12.25 -11.76 -14.73
N HIS A 211 11.99 -12.95 -15.28
CA HIS A 211 10.70 -13.26 -15.91
C HIS A 211 9.53 -13.23 -14.92
N GLN A 212 9.72 -13.70 -13.68
CA GLN A 212 8.68 -13.68 -12.62
C GLN A 212 8.41 -12.25 -12.16
N ALA A 213 9.46 -11.43 -12.06
CA ALA A 213 9.37 -10.01 -11.74
C ALA A 213 8.60 -9.24 -12.82
N ASP A 214 8.79 -9.57 -14.10
CA ASP A 214 8.07 -8.95 -15.20
C ASP A 214 6.61 -9.40 -15.28
N MET A 215 6.32 -10.67 -14.97
CA MET A 215 4.95 -11.16 -14.78
C MET A 215 4.23 -10.40 -13.66
N TRP A 216 4.88 -10.26 -12.49
CA TRP A 216 4.35 -9.47 -11.37
C TRP A 216 4.07 -8.02 -11.79
N TYR A 217 5.02 -7.41 -12.50
CA TYR A 217 4.91 -6.02 -12.94
C TYR A 217 3.75 -5.83 -13.92
N LEU A 218 3.67 -6.68 -14.95
CA LEU A 218 2.61 -6.63 -15.95
C LEU A 218 1.23 -6.75 -15.30
N ALA A 219 1.01 -7.79 -14.50
CA ALA A 219 -0.32 -8.10 -13.98
C ALA A 219 -0.80 -7.16 -12.86
N LEU A 220 0.11 -6.50 -12.13
CA LEU A 220 -0.26 -5.68 -10.97
C LEU A 220 -0.01 -4.18 -11.16
N TYR A 221 0.85 -3.76 -12.09
CA TYR A 221 1.14 -2.34 -12.30
C TYR A 221 0.72 -1.88 -13.70
N ASP A 222 1.00 -2.67 -14.73
CA ASP A 222 0.67 -2.35 -16.12
C ASP A 222 -0.65 -3.02 -16.60
N LEU A 223 -1.76 -2.63 -15.97
CA LEU A 223 -3.08 -3.24 -16.20
C LEU A 223 -3.57 -3.08 -17.64
N ASP A 224 -3.25 -1.97 -18.30
CA ASP A 224 -3.66 -1.75 -19.69
C ASP A 224 -2.96 -2.74 -20.64
N SER A 225 -1.65 -2.96 -20.47
CA SER A 225 -0.92 -4.01 -21.21
C SER A 225 -1.38 -5.41 -20.81
N PHE A 226 -1.66 -5.66 -19.52
CA PHE A 226 -2.17 -6.94 -19.04
C PHE A 226 -3.53 -7.30 -19.66
N ARG A 227 -4.40 -6.30 -19.87
CA ARG A 227 -5.70 -6.48 -20.54
C ARG A 227 -5.53 -6.91 -22.00
N GLN A 228 -4.51 -6.39 -22.68
CA GLN A 228 -4.25 -6.66 -24.10
C GLN A 228 -3.46 -7.94 -24.35
N ALA A 229 -2.75 -8.44 -23.32
CA ALA A 229 -2.10 -9.73 -23.40
C ALA A 229 -3.15 -10.80 -23.77
N PRO A 230 -2.78 -11.86 -24.51
CA PRO A 230 -3.73 -12.87 -25.01
C PRO A 230 -4.36 -13.68 -23.88
N LEU A 231 -5.30 -13.05 -23.17
CA LEU A 231 -5.98 -13.54 -21.97
C LEU A 231 -6.69 -14.87 -22.24
N GLU A 232 -7.09 -15.10 -23.49
CA GLU A 232 -8.01 -16.17 -23.87
C GLU A 232 -7.36 -17.53 -24.19
N GLN A 233 -6.03 -17.65 -24.33
CA GLN A 233 -5.42 -18.95 -24.68
C GLN A 233 -4.30 -19.45 -23.76
N ASP A 234 -3.50 -18.57 -23.13
CA ASP A 234 -2.28 -18.99 -22.40
C ASP A 234 -2.19 -18.42 -20.96
N LEU A 235 -2.77 -17.24 -20.73
CA LEU A 235 -2.79 -16.58 -19.42
C LEU A 235 -3.69 -17.32 -18.42
N LEU A 236 -4.88 -17.74 -18.85
CA LEU A 236 -5.89 -18.40 -18.00
C LEU A 236 -5.83 -19.93 -18.06
N GLN A 237 -4.94 -20.52 -18.87
CA GLN A 237 -4.80 -21.96 -18.96
C GLN A 237 -4.36 -22.51 -17.59
N GLY A 238 -5.29 -23.20 -16.92
CA GLY A 238 -5.10 -23.76 -15.58
C GLY A 238 -5.66 -22.93 -14.42
N ILE A 239 -6.14 -21.69 -14.66
CA ILE A 239 -6.81 -20.90 -13.62
C ILE A 239 -8.32 -21.14 -13.70
N SER A 240 -8.92 -21.64 -12.62
CA SER A 240 -10.38 -21.73 -12.52
C SER A 240 -10.97 -20.36 -12.18
N VAL A 241 -11.04 -19.46 -13.16
CA VAL A 241 -11.75 -18.18 -13.03
C VAL A 241 -13.18 -18.36 -13.52
N LYS A 242 -14.17 -17.90 -12.75
CA LYS A 242 -15.57 -17.88 -13.20
C LYS A 242 -15.69 -17.00 -14.44
N ALA A 243 -16.44 -17.44 -15.45
CA ALA A 243 -16.67 -16.68 -16.68
C ALA A 243 -17.21 -15.25 -16.39
N GLU A 244 -18.05 -15.10 -15.37
CA GLU A 244 -18.56 -13.81 -14.91
C GLU A 244 -17.43 -12.84 -14.49
N THR A 245 -16.39 -13.33 -13.80
CA THR A 245 -15.25 -12.50 -13.39
C THR A 245 -14.43 -12.05 -14.60
N LEU A 246 -14.27 -12.92 -15.60
CA LEU A 246 -13.58 -12.58 -16.85
C LEU A 246 -14.33 -11.51 -17.63
N GLU A 247 -15.66 -11.63 -17.74
CA GLU A 247 -16.46 -10.62 -18.42
C GLU A 247 -16.41 -9.27 -17.71
N LYS A 248 -16.48 -9.24 -16.37
CA LYS A 248 -16.33 -7.99 -15.61
C LYS A 248 -14.96 -7.35 -15.80
N ALA A 249 -13.89 -8.13 -15.76
CA ALA A 249 -12.52 -7.64 -15.93
C ALA A 249 -12.25 -6.98 -17.30
N LYS A 250 -13.09 -7.23 -18.32
CA LYS A 250 -12.97 -6.55 -19.62
C LYS A 250 -13.27 -5.05 -19.53
N THR A 251 -14.17 -4.64 -18.63
CA THR A 251 -14.66 -3.26 -18.51
C THR A 251 -14.40 -2.62 -17.16
N ASP A 252 -14.12 -3.42 -16.12
CA ASP A 252 -13.86 -2.97 -14.75
C ASP A 252 -12.40 -3.24 -14.37
N GLU A 253 -11.63 -2.18 -14.15
CA GLU A 253 -10.20 -2.27 -13.82
C GLU A 253 -9.93 -2.82 -12.43
N VAL A 254 -10.87 -2.65 -11.49
CA VAL A 254 -10.75 -3.21 -10.15
C VAL A 254 -10.88 -4.72 -10.23
N GLU A 255 -11.81 -5.22 -11.05
CA GLU A 255 -11.94 -6.65 -11.35
C GLU A 255 -10.74 -7.18 -12.15
N LEU A 256 -10.19 -6.38 -13.08
CA LEU A 256 -8.96 -6.73 -13.79
C LEU A 256 -7.75 -6.85 -12.86
N LEU A 257 -7.60 -5.95 -11.88
CA LEU A 257 -6.53 -6.03 -10.89
C LEU A 257 -6.70 -7.25 -9.97
N LYS A 258 -7.94 -7.57 -9.57
CA LYS A 258 -8.23 -8.82 -8.83
C LYS A 258 -7.84 -10.05 -9.65
N LEU A 259 -8.15 -10.05 -10.94
CA LEU A 259 -7.73 -11.11 -11.86
C LEU A 259 -6.19 -11.19 -11.95
N GLY A 260 -5.49 -10.05 -12.03
CA GLY A 260 -4.03 -9.99 -12.01
C GLY A 260 -3.42 -10.61 -10.76
N LEU A 261 -3.99 -10.33 -9.58
CA LEU A 261 -3.57 -10.92 -8.31
C LEU A 261 -3.71 -12.46 -8.31
N GLU A 262 -4.84 -12.98 -8.80
CA GLU A 262 -5.07 -14.43 -8.90
C GLU A 262 -4.17 -15.07 -9.97
N TRP A 263 -3.93 -14.37 -11.06
CA TRP A 263 -3.05 -14.83 -12.12
C TRP A 263 -1.60 -14.96 -11.63
N VAL A 264 -1.08 -13.94 -10.92
CA VAL A 264 0.25 -14.01 -10.30
C VAL A 264 0.30 -15.14 -9.27
N ARG A 265 -0.74 -15.28 -8.45
CA ARG A 265 -0.82 -16.38 -7.46
C ARG A 265 -0.68 -17.74 -8.14
N PHE A 266 -1.46 -17.97 -9.21
CA PHE A 266 -1.44 -19.23 -9.92
C PHE A 266 -0.09 -19.48 -10.61
N LYS A 267 0.40 -18.52 -11.38
CA LYS A 267 1.61 -18.72 -12.18
C LYS A 267 2.87 -18.88 -11.34
N LEU A 268 2.96 -18.19 -10.19
CA LEU A 268 4.15 -18.30 -9.32
C LEU A 268 4.07 -19.45 -8.31
N PHE A 269 2.86 -19.85 -7.89
CA PHE A 269 2.71 -20.79 -6.76
C PHE A 269 1.87 -22.03 -7.06
N GLY A 270 1.29 -22.14 -8.27
CA GLY A 270 0.42 -23.26 -8.65
C GLY A 270 -0.88 -23.34 -7.85
N GLN A 271 -1.27 -22.25 -7.17
CA GLN A 271 -2.46 -22.19 -6.32
C GLN A 271 -3.52 -21.29 -6.97
N ALA A 272 -4.72 -21.81 -7.19
CA ALA A 272 -5.91 -20.99 -7.38
C ALA A 272 -6.51 -20.67 -5.99
N ALA A 273 -7.03 -19.46 -5.79
CA ALA A 273 -7.72 -19.09 -4.56
C ALA A 273 -9.09 -19.74 -4.41
#